data_AF-A0A1I5KT07-F1
#
_entry.id   AF-A0A1I5KT07-F1
#
_cell.length_a   1.000
_cell.length_b   1.000
_cell.length_c   1.000
_cell.angle_alpha   90.00
_cell.angle_beta   90.00
_cell.angle_gamma   90.00
#
_symmetry.space_group_name_H-M   'P 1'
#
loop_
_entity.id
_entity.type
_entity.pdbx_description
1 polymer ?
#
loop_
_entity_poly.entity_id
_entity_poly.type
_entity_poly.pdbx_seq_one_letter_code
_entity_poly.pdbx_strand_id
1 'polypeptide(L)'
;MSDLVELAHAADCWRGSCLNYFARTEAAVAKTLEAAQASGKLRNIRHLAGQRLSDLIALSGEIDATDKQKSALSKALKSWQSLEQNRQYLAHGVATIAVDQKGAWIAIYDLKTYRSNVGKEERWAVKQSEAEEFSSQLGQAFKLLSGQLGQFRKRIEAA
;
A
#
# COMPACT_ATOMS: atom_id res chain seq x y z
N MET A 1 6.13 29.84 -18.20
CA MET A 1 7.04 28.77 -17.71
C MET A 1 6.73 28.34 -16.27
N SER A 2 5.77 28.98 -15.56
CA SER A 2 5.36 28.63 -14.20
C SER A 2 4.39 27.44 -14.13
N ASP A 3 3.39 27.38 -15.01
CA ASP A 3 2.21 26.53 -14.76
C ASP A 3 2.48 25.02 -14.93
N LEU A 4 3.29 24.62 -15.92
CA LEU A 4 3.64 23.20 -16.10
C LEU A 4 4.51 22.67 -14.96
N VAL A 5 5.38 23.53 -14.40
CA VAL A 5 6.24 23.17 -13.26
C VAL A 5 5.40 22.99 -12.00
N GLU A 6 4.43 23.86 -11.77
CA GLU A 6 3.49 23.73 -10.65
C GLU A 6 2.64 22.47 -10.75
N LEU A 7 2.13 22.15 -11.95
CA LEU A 7 1.35 20.93 -12.20
C LEU A 7 2.19 19.66 -12.01
N ALA A 8 3.44 19.65 -12.48
CA ALA A 8 4.36 18.54 -12.24
C ALA A 8 4.68 18.38 -10.76
N HIS A 9 4.92 19.50 -10.06
CA HIS A 9 5.14 19.49 -8.61
C HIS A 9 3.93 18.95 -7.83
N ALA A 10 2.70 19.29 -8.24
CA ALA A 10 1.49 18.75 -7.64
C ALA A 10 1.38 17.22 -7.82
N ALA A 11 1.69 16.71 -9.02
CA ALA A 11 1.72 15.27 -9.29
C ALA A 11 2.80 14.54 -8.46
N ASP A 12 3.98 15.13 -8.31
CA ASP A 12 5.06 14.58 -7.48
C ASP A 12 4.71 14.59 -5.98
N CYS A 13 4.09 15.66 -5.49
CA CYS A 13 3.57 15.74 -4.12
C CYS A 13 2.51 14.66 -3.84
N TRP A 14 1.62 14.41 -4.80
CA TRP A 14 0.66 13.32 -4.73
C TRP A 14 1.36 11.95 -4.66
N ARG A 15 2.31 11.69 -5.56
CA ARG A 15 3.10 10.46 -5.59
C ARG A 15 3.83 10.22 -4.27
N GLY A 16 4.51 11.24 -3.74
CA GLY A 16 5.21 11.19 -2.46
C GLY A 16 4.27 10.92 -1.28
N SER A 17 3.10 11.54 -1.28
CA SER A 17 2.07 11.30 -0.26
C SER A 17 1.57 9.86 -0.27
N CYS A 18 1.33 9.28 -1.45
CA CYS A 18 0.95 7.88 -1.60
C CYS A 18 2.06 6.94 -1.09
N LEU A 19 3.31 7.17 -1.48
CA LEU A 19 4.45 6.39 -1.01
C LEU A 19 4.62 6.44 0.51
N ASN A 20 4.33 7.58 1.13
CA ASN A 20 4.35 7.70 2.59
C ASN A 20 3.28 6.81 3.25
N TYR A 21 2.07 6.68 2.68
CA TYR A 21 1.07 5.72 3.19
C TYR A 21 1.54 4.27 3.07
N PHE A 22 2.19 3.90 1.96
CA PHE A 22 2.79 2.58 1.82
C PHE A 22 3.85 2.32 2.88
N ALA A 23 4.82 3.23 3.03
CA ALA A 23 5.89 3.10 4.04
C ALA A 23 5.34 2.99 5.47
N ARG A 24 4.35 3.80 5.82
CA ARG A 24 3.70 3.74 7.16
C ARG A 24 2.97 2.43 7.39
N THR A 25 2.34 1.87 6.36
CA THR A 25 1.69 0.55 6.47
C THR A 25 2.72 -0.55 6.61
N GLU A 26 3.80 -0.51 5.83
CA GLU A 26 4.90 -1.47 5.94
C GLU A 26 5.49 -1.49 7.36
N ALA A 27 5.67 -0.31 7.97
CA ALA A 27 6.08 -0.20 9.36
C ALA A 27 5.06 -0.78 10.36
N ALA A 28 3.76 -0.53 10.14
CA ALA A 28 2.70 -1.08 10.98
C ALA A 28 2.60 -2.62 10.87
N VAL A 29 2.81 -3.17 9.68
CA VAL A 29 2.89 -4.62 9.43
C VAL A 29 4.11 -5.20 10.13
N ALA A 30 5.29 -4.61 9.94
CA ALA A 30 6.53 -5.05 10.60
C ALA A 30 6.37 -5.12 12.12
N LYS A 31 5.87 -4.04 12.73
CA LYS A 31 5.57 -3.99 14.18
C LYS A 31 4.62 -5.09 14.64
N THR A 32 3.71 -5.53 13.77
CA THR A 32 2.78 -6.62 14.10
C THR A 32 3.45 -7.98 14.05
N LEU A 33 4.33 -8.20 13.06
CA LEU A 33 5.13 -9.41 12.97
C LEU A 33 6.17 -9.52 14.09
N GLU A 34 6.73 -8.40 14.53
CA GLU A 34 7.61 -8.34 15.71
C GLU A 34 6.89 -8.79 16.98
N ALA A 35 5.66 -8.32 17.21
CA ALA A 35 4.84 -8.79 18.33
C ALA A 35 4.55 -10.29 18.23
N ALA A 36 4.26 -10.80 17.02
CA ALA A 36 4.06 -12.23 16.79
C ALA A 36 5.33 -13.06 17.05
N GLN A 37 6.49 -12.52 16.67
CA GLN A 37 7.77 -13.16 16.94
C GLN A 37 8.08 -13.19 18.44
N ALA A 38 7.84 -12.09 19.15
CA ALA A 38 8.03 -12.01 20.60
C ALA A 38 7.11 -12.99 21.36
N SER A 39 5.87 -13.19 20.90
CA SER A 39 4.95 -14.20 21.44
C SER A 39 5.20 -15.63 20.94
N GLY A 40 6.28 -15.87 20.19
CA GLY A 40 6.63 -17.21 19.67
C GLY A 40 5.68 -17.74 18.57
N LYS A 41 4.78 -16.90 18.04
CA LYS A 41 3.82 -17.27 16.97
C LYS A 41 4.43 -17.15 15.56
N LEU A 42 5.59 -16.50 15.44
CA LEU A 42 6.32 -16.37 14.18
C LEU A 42 7.81 -16.62 14.39
N ARG A 43 8.43 -17.43 13.54
CA ARG A 43 9.87 -17.76 13.67
C ARG A 43 10.79 -16.68 13.10
N ASN A 44 10.47 -16.18 11.90
CA ASN A 44 11.32 -15.24 11.17
C ASN A 44 10.47 -14.19 10.45
N ILE A 45 10.99 -12.97 10.35
CA ILE A 45 10.39 -11.85 9.61
C ILE A 45 11.13 -11.72 8.28
N ARG A 46 10.40 -11.86 7.17
CA ARG A 46 11.00 -11.76 5.83
C ARG A 46 11.38 -10.32 5.49
N HIS A 47 12.38 -10.17 4.62
CA HIS A 47 12.95 -8.86 4.29
C HIS A 47 12.01 -7.98 3.45
N LEU A 48 11.31 -8.56 2.46
CA LEU A 48 10.52 -7.78 1.51
C LEU A 48 9.15 -7.38 2.09
N ALA A 49 8.71 -6.16 1.80
CA ALA A 49 7.40 -5.64 2.23
C ALA A 49 6.22 -6.54 1.85
N GLY A 50 6.12 -6.95 0.59
CA GLY A 50 5.05 -7.85 0.12
C GLY A 50 5.08 -9.23 0.79
N GLN A 51 6.27 -9.72 1.13
CA GLN A 51 6.42 -10.96 1.89
C GLN A 51 5.92 -10.81 3.33
N ARG A 52 6.28 -9.72 4.01
CA ARG A 52 5.78 -9.41 5.36
C ARG A 52 4.25 -9.28 5.38
N LEU A 53 3.65 -8.61 4.39
CA LEU A 53 2.19 -8.53 4.29
C LEU A 53 1.57 -9.93 4.09
N SER A 54 2.19 -10.79 3.28
CA SER A 54 1.74 -12.16 3.07
C SER A 54 1.82 -13.00 4.36
N ASP A 55 2.90 -12.85 5.14
CA ASP A 55 3.05 -13.51 6.44
C ASP A 55 1.96 -13.06 7.42
N LEU A 56 1.68 -11.76 7.46
CA LEU A 56 0.63 -11.20 8.31
C LEU A 56 -0.75 -11.77 7.94
N ILE A 57 -1.05 -11.94 6.65
CA ILE A 57 -2.30 -12.52 6.19
C ILE A 57 -2.42 -13.98 6.63
N ALA A 58 -1.35 -14.77 6.48
CA ALA A 58 -1.33 -16.16 6.94
C ALA A 58 -1.54 -16.23 8.47
N LEU A 59 -0.77 -15.45 9.22
CA LEU A 59 -0.85 -15.37 10.68
C LEU A 59 -2.25 -14.97 11.16
N SER A 60 -2.94 -14.08 10.42
CA SER A 60 -4.31 -13.67 10.77
C SER A 60 -5.34 -14.80 10.74
N GLY A 61 -5.05 -15.91 10.05
CA GLY A 61 -5.86 -17.11 10.03
C GLY A 61 -5.56 -18.09 11.17
N GLU A 62 -4.37 -18.00 11.79
CA GLU A 62 -3.90 -18.94 12.82
C GLU A 62 -4.24 -18.49 14.24
N ILE A 63 -4.30 -17.18 14.47
CA ILE A 63 -4.59 -16.62 15.79
C ILE A 63 -6.09 -16.64 16.09
N ASP A 64 -6.45 -17.15 17.26
CA ASP A 64 -7.83 -17.23 17.72
C ASP A 64 -8.49 -15.84 17.81
N ALA A 65 -9.72 -15.78 17.31
CA ALA A 65 -10.50 -14.56 17.21
C ALA A 65 -11.98 -14.90 16.97
N THR A 66 -12.88 -13.99 17.37
CA THR A 66 -14.29 -14.09 17.01
C THR A 66 -14.51 -13.86 15.52
N ASP A 67 -15.61 -14.35 14.96
CA ASP A 67 -15.93 -14.16 13.54
C ASP A 67 -15.97 -12.68 13.13
N LYS A 68 -16.46 -11.82 14.03
CA LYS A 68 -16.47 -10.36 13.84
C LYS A 68 -15.04 -9.80 13.72
N GLN A 69 -14.11 -10.26 14.55
CA GLN A 69 -12.72 -9.83 14.53
C GLN A 69 -12.00 -10.34 13.27
N LYS A 70 -12.21 -11.61 12.90
CA LYS A 70 -11.66 -12.22 11.68
C LYS A 70 -12.14 -11.48 10.43
N SER A 71 -13.45 -11.24 10.34
CA SER A 71 -14.07 -10.52 9.23
C SER A 71 -13.55 -9.08 9.10
N ALA A 72 -13.45 -8.35 10.22
CA ALA A 72 -12.96 -6.97 10.22
C ALA A 72 -11.50 -6.85 9.75
N LEU A 73 -10.61 -7.72 10.26
CA LEU A 73 -9.20 -7.73 9.84
C LEU A 73 -9.05 -8.19 8.38
N SER A 74 -9.77 -9.23 7.97
CA SER A 74 -9.75 -9.71 6.58
C SER A 74 -10.22 -8.64 5.59
N LYS A 75 -11.30 -7.92 5.91
CA LYS A 75 -11.78 -6.80 5.08
C LYS A 75 -10.74 -5.69 4.98
N ALA A 76 -10.08 -5.34 6.08
CA ALA A 76 -9.04 -4.32 6.10
C ALA A 76 -7.83 -4.72 5.24
N LEU A 77 -7.37 -5.98 5.36
CA LEU A 77 -6.26 -6.53 4.58
C LEU A 77 -6.59 -6.54 3.08
N LYS A 78 -7.78 -7.03 2.69
CA LYS A 78 -8.23 -7.05 1.29
C LYS A 78 -8.31 -5.64 0.70
N SER A 79 -8.86 -4.68 1.45
CA SER A 79 -8.94 -3.29 1.01
C SER A 79 -7.57 -2.65 0.81
N TRP A 80 -6.56 -3.03 1.60
CA TRP A 80 -5.20 -2.57 1.41
C TRP A 80 -4.54 -3.25 0.19
N GLN A 81 -4.68 -4.57 0.07
CA GLN A 81 -4.09 -5.34 -1.02
C GLN A 81 -4.53 -4.90 -2.41
N SER A 82 -5.78 -4.44 -2.57
CA SER A 82 -6.25 -3.90 -3.86
C SER A 82 -5.51 -2.63 -4.27
N LEU A 83 -5.08 -1.81 -3.29
CA LEU A 83 -4.34 -0.56 -3.54
C LEU A 83 -2.83 -0.80 -3.68
N GLU A 84 -2.30 -1.79 -2.95
CA GLU A 84 -0.89 -2.20 -2.98
C GLU A 84 -0.41 -2.57 -4.40
N GLN A 85 -1.30 -3.06 -5.26
CA GLN A 85 -0.99 -3.40 -6.66
C GLN A 85 -0.46 -2.19 -7.45
N ASN A 86 -0.88 -0.97 -7.09
CA ASN A 86 -0.44 0.24 -7.76
C ASN A 86 0.89 0.79 -7.22
N ARG A 87 1.38 0.29 -6.07
CA ARG A 87 2.61 0.77 -5.43
C ARG A 87 3.81 0.68 -6.35
N GLN A 88 3.91 -0.36 -7.19
CA GLN A 88 5.05 -0.54 -8.10
C GLN A 88 5.18 0.59 -9.14
N TYR A 89 4.06 1.12 -9.66
CA TYR A 89 4.09 2.26 -10.58
C TYR A 89 4.58 3.51 -9.85
N LEU A 90 4.09 3.74 -8.64
CA LEU A 90 4.48 4.88 -7.82
C LEU A 90 5.94 4.78 -7.33
N ALA A 91 6.46 3.59 -7.05
CA ALA A 91 7.80 3.40 -6.53
C ALA A 91 8.86 3.33 -7.63
N HIS A 92 8.54 2.70 -8.76
CA HIS A 92 9.52 2.32 -9.77
C HIS A 92 9.19 2.82 -11.18
N GLY A 93 7.98 3.33 -11.40
CA GLY A 93 7.58 3.88 -12.69
C GLY A 93 8.30 5.19 -13.00
N VAL A 94 8.68 5.35 -14.27
CA VAL A 94 9.14 6.62 -14.83
C VAL A 94 7.91 7.44 -15.16
N ALA A 95 7.80 8.63 -14.57
CA ALA A 95 6.63 9.47 -14.71
C ALA A 95 6.82 10.50 -15.84
N THR A 96 5.83 10.60 -16.71
CA THR A 96 5.66 11.72 -17.65
C THR A 96 4.41 12.49 -17.25
N ILE A 97 4.51 13.80 -17.11
CA ILE A 97 3.37 14.67 -16.79
C ILE A 97 2.84 15.30 -18.07
N ALA A 98 1.55 15.11 -18.33
CA ALA A 98 0.80 15.76 -19.39
C ALA A 98 -0.29 16.65 -18.78
N VAL A 99 -0.86 17.52 -19.62
CA VAL A 99 -1.97 18.41 -19.24
C VAL A 99 -3.14 18.14 -20.17
N ASP A 100 -4.33 18.00 -19.62
CA ASP A 100 -5.55 17.80 -20.40
C ASP A 100 -6.12 19.12 -20.94
N GLN A 101 -7.18 19.04 -21.74
CA GLN A 101 -7.81 20.23 -22.33
C GLN A 101 -8.40 21.22 -21.30
N LYS A 102 -8.58 20.79 -20.05
CA LYS A 102 -9.12 21.60 -18.95
C LYS A 102 -8.01 22.16 -18.05
N GLY A 103 -6.75 21.91 -18.36
CA GLY A 103 -5.62 22.34 -17.55
C GLY A 103 -5.30 21.42 -16.37
N ALA A 104 -5.97 20.27 -16.24
CA ALA A 104 -5.68 19.30 -15.19
C ALA A 104 -4.51 18.40 -15.60
N TRP A 105 -3.67 18.04 -14.63
CA TRP A 105 -2.53 17.17 -14.91
C TRP A 105 -2.95 15.70 -15.06
N ILE A 106 -2.18 14.98 -15.87
CA ILE A 106 -2.24 13.52 -16.03
C ILE A 106 -0.83 12.99 -15.80
N ALA A 107 -0.66 12.10 -14.82
CA ALA A 107 0.59 11.40 -14.59
C ALA A 107 0.57 10.06 -15.32
N ILE A 108 1.54 9.84 -16.22
CA ILE A 108 1.69 8.60 -16.96
C ILE A 108 2.93 7.90 -16.43
N TYR A 109 2.73 6.76 -15.78
CA TYR A 109 3.78 5.90 -15.26
C TYR A 109 4.08 4.77 -16.23
N ASP A 110 5.30 4.74 -16.75
CA ASP A 110 5.83 3.63 -17.52
C ASP A 110 6.71 2.76 -16.61
N LEU A 111 6.40 1.48 -16.54
CA LEU A 111 7.07 0.50 -15.67
C LEU A 111 7.44 -0.73 -16.49
N LYS A 112 8.69 -1.19 -16.34
CA LYS A 112 9.12 -2.50 -16.86
C LYS A 112 9.20 -3.50 -15.72
N THR A 113 8.33 -4.49 -15.73
CA THR A 113 8.37 -5.60 -14.78
C THR A 113 8.99 -6.84 -15.41
N TYR A 114 9.52 -7.74 -14.59
CA TYR A 114 10.11 -9.00 -15.05
C TYR A 114 9.43 -10.17 -14.37
N ARG A 115 8.95 -11.13 -15.15
CA ARG A 115 8.39 -12.39 -14.65
C ARG A 115 8.99 -13.54 -15.43
N SER A 116 9.61 -14.50 -14.73
CA SER A 116 10.29 -15.64 -15.35
C SER A 116 11.34 -15.20 -16.40
N ASN A 117 12.11 -14.16 -16.09
CA ASN A 117 13.08 -13.49 -16.98
C ASN A 117 12.50 -12.87 -18.26
N VAL A 118 11.17 -12.79 -18.39
CA VAL A 118 10.51 -12.08 -19.49
C VAL A 118 10.14 -10.68 -19.01
N GLY A 119 10.67 -9.67 -19.69
CA GLY A 119 10.33 -8.28 -19.46
C GLY A 119 8.95 -7.94 -20.04
N LYS A 120 8.09 -7.31 -19.24
CA LYS A 120 6.80 -6.79 -19.66
C LYS A 120 6.77 -5.29 -19.41
N GLU A 121 6.38 -4.53 -20.42
CA GLU A 121 6.11 -3.10 -20.29
C GLU A 121 4.66 -2.92 -19.83
N GLU A 122 4.50 -2.09 -18.80
CA GLU A 122 3.24 -1.78 -18.16
C GLU A 122 3.10 -0.27 -18.06
N ARG A 123 1.89 0.24 -18.29
CA ARG A 123 1.59 1.67 -18.25
C ARG A 123 0.38 1.93 -17.37
N TRP A 124 0.48 2.93 -16.52
CA TRP A 124 -0.64 3.43 -15.72
C TRP A 124 -0.76 4.94 -15.87
N ALA A 125 -1.87 5.40 -16.45
CA ALA A 125 -2.20 6.81 -16.54
C ALA A 125 -3.21 7.18 -15.44
N VAL A 126 -2.94 8.27 -14.73
CA VAL A 126 -3.76 8.75 -13.61
C VAL A 126 -4.07 10.21 -13.82
N LYS A 127 -5.35 10.54 -13.97
CA LYS A 127 -5.82 11.92 -13.98
C LYS A 127 -5.80 12.50 -12.58
N GLN A 128 -5.68 13.82 -12.47
CA GLN A 128 -5.75 14.52 -11.18
C GLN A 128 -6.94 14.09 -10.31
N SER A 129 -8.14 13.97 -10.88
CA SER A 129 -9.33 13.53 -10.12
C SER A 129 -9.22 12.08 -9.62
N GLU A 130 -8.63 11.19 -10.41
CA GLU A 130 -8.40 9.79 -10.03
C GLU A 130 -7.32 9.69 -8.95
N ALA A 131 -6.33 10.57 -8.99
CA ALA A 131 -5.30 10.70 -7.97
C ALA A 131 -5.86 11.17 -6.61
N GLU A 132 -6.78 12.12 -6.62
CA GLU A 132 -7.49 12.59 -5.41
C GLU A 132 -8.33 11.46 -4.80
N GLU A 133 -9.08 10.73 -5.63
CA GLU A 133 -9.86 9.57 -5.19
C GLU A 133 -8.95 8.47 -4.62
N PHE A 134 -7.88 8.13 -5.33
CA PHE A 134 -6.91 7.12 -4.89
C PHE A 134 -6.27 7.50 -3.55
N SER A 135 -5.94 8.78 -3.34
CA SER A 135 -5.40 9.28 -2.07
C SER A 135 -6.40 9.12 -0.92
N SER A 136 -7.68 9.44 -1.17
CA SER A 136 -8.74 9.26 -0.19
C SER A 136 -8.91 7.77 0.16
N GLN A 137 -8.92 6.89 -0.84
CA GLN A 137 -9.00 5.44 -0.64
C GLN A 137 -7.80 4.91 0.15
N LEU A 138 -6.58 5.33 -0.17
CA LEU A 138 -5.36 4.97 0.57
C LEU A 138 -5.43 5.42 2.03
N GLY A 139 -5.81 6.66 2.28
CA GLY A 139 -5.94 7.19 3.64
C GLY A 139 -6.96 6.41 4.48
N GLN A 140 -8.11 6.08 3.89
CA GLN A 140 -9.16 5.29 4.55
C GLN A 140 -8.71 3.85 4.82
N ALA A 141 -8.11 3.19 3.82
CA ALA A 141 -7.60 1.82 3.95
C ALA A 141 -6.48 1.75 5.00
N PHE A 142 -5.56 2.73 5.01
CA PHE A 142 -4.51 2.85 6.02
C PHE A 142 -5.07 2.98 7.43
N LYS A 143 -6.04 3.88 7.63
CA LYS A 143 -6.66 4.11 8.95
C LYS A 143 -7.35 2.83 9.44
N LEU A 144 -8.11 2.17 8.56
CA LEU A 144 -8.81 0.94 8.87
C LEU A 144 -7.82 -0.18 9.24
N LEU A 145 -6.82 -0.44 8.39
CA LEU A 145 -5.84 -1.48 8.61
C LEU A 145 -5.01 -1.23 9.87
N SER A 146 -4.48 -0.03 10.05
CA SER A 146 -3.70 0.33 11.25
C SER A 146 -4.48 0.11 12.55
N GLY A 147 -5.77 0.46 12.56
CA GLY A 147 -6.67 0.19 13.68
C GLY A 147 -6.83 -1.30 13.96
N GLN A 148 -7.10 -2.09 12.91
CA GLN A 148 -7.23 -3.55 13.04
C GLN A 148 -5.94 -4.23 13.47
N LEU A 149 -4.77 -3.77 12.98
CA LEU A 149 -3.47 -4.28 13.42
C LEU A 149 -3.19 -3.95 14.90
N GLY A 150 -3.62 -2.78 15.37
CA GLY A 150 -3.56 -2.45 16.80
C GLY A 150 -4.35 -3.44 17.66
N GLN A 151 -5.56 -3.80 17.25
CA GLN A 151 -6.36 -4.81 17.95
C GLN A 151 -5.79 -6.22 17.78
N PHE A 152 -5.18 -6.52 16.64
CA PHE A 152 -4.60 -7.83 16.38
C PHE A 152 -3.37 -8.10 17.25
N ARG A 153 -2.47 -7.11 17.40
CA ARG A 153 -1.31 -7.22 18.32
C ARG A 153 -1.73 -7.54 19.74
N LYS A 154 -2.76 -6.86 20.27
CA LYS A 154 -3.29 -7.15 21.62
C LYS A 154 -3.76 -8.60 21.77
N ARG A 155 -4.29 -9.21 20.70
CA ARG A 155 -4.70 -10.63 20.72
C ARG A 155 -3.49 -11.56 20.70
N ILE A 156 -2.49 -11.25 19.89
CA ILE A 156 -1.23 -12.01 19.81
C ILE A 156 -0.50 -12.01 21.17
N GLU A 157 -0.49 -10.88 21.87
CA GLU A 157 0.16 -10.74 23.17
C GLU A 157 -0.60 -11.43 24.31
N ALA A 158 -1.90 -11.66 24.13
CA ALA A 158 -2.76 -12.32 25.12
C ALA A 158 -2.90 -13.84 24.92
N ALA A 159 -2.30 -14.41 23.86
CA ALA A 159 -2.45 -15.79 23.41
C ALA A 159 -1.14 -16.57 23.42
#